data_AF-K5VQF3-F1
#
_entry.id   AF-K5VQF3-F1
#
_cell.length_a   1.000
_cell.length_b   1.000
_cell.length_c   1.000
_cell.angle_alpha   90.00
_cell.angle_beta   90.00
_cell.angle_gamma   90.00
#
_symmetry.space_group_name_H-M   'P 1'
#
loop_
_entity.id
_entity.type
_entity.pdbx_description
1 polymer ?
#
loop_
_entity_poly.entity_id
_entity_poly.type
_entity_poly.pdbx_seq_one_letter_code
_entity_poly.pdbx_strand_id
1 'polypeptide(L)'
;MPIARVPFTFILAPHYHPALALIAPYRKALPFRTMFNVLGPIINPARPRGMVVGVAEPELGYTYAQSVHAGGVERALVVCGAERLDEISCAGPTHVWELRDGKITERTISPEDFGLSPHLLSEVAGGTPEGNAETFKVLLTSGAAIPDRLKPVLDFVLINASALLVVAGIAKDFKEGVALAQDGIVSGKAWKALDMFREAGRLAAEKTSS
;
A
#
# COMPACT_ATOMS: atom_id res chain seq x y z
N MET A 1 7.16 -2.59 21.56
CA MET A 1 8.27 -1.94 20.82
C MET A 1 7.79 -0.55 20.42
N PRO A 2 8.46 0.55 20.81
CA PRO A 2 8.09 1.87 20.31
C PRO A 2 8.39 1.96 18.81
N ILE A 3 7.42 2.41 18.02
CA ILE A 3 7.56 2.65 16.58
C ILE A 3 8.35 3.95 16.41
N ALA A 4 9.46 3.91 15.67
CA ALA A 4 10.28 5.09 15.41
C ALA A 4 9.47 6.17 14.67
N ARG A 5 9.58 7.43 15.10
CA ARG A 5 8.90 8.56 14.44
C ARG A 5 9.74 9.09 13.27
N VAL A 6 9.78 8.34 12.19
CA VAL A 6 10.35 8.74 10.90
C VAL A 6 9.25 8.80 9.82
N PRO A 7 9.47 9.50 8.70
CA PRO A 7 8.44 9.69 7.67
C PRO A 7 7.86 8.39 7.08
N PHE A 8 8.62 7.29 7.17
CA PHE A 8 8.20 5.95 6.76
C PHE A 8 8.69 4.93 7.78
N THR A 9 7.82 4.02 8.19
CA THR A 9 8.18 2.88 9.05
C THR A 9 7.55 1.60 8.55
N PHE A 10 8.33 0.54 8.54
CA PHE A 10 7.87 -0.82 8.22
C PHE A 10 7.67 -1.64 9.49
N ILE A 11 6.54 -2.35 9.58
CA ILE A 11 6.19 -3.21 10.71
C ILE A 11 6.14 -4.66 10.21
N LEU A 12 7.14 -5.45 10.59
CA LEU A 12 7.22 -6.86 10.21
C LEU A 12 6.28 -7.71 11.07
N ALA A 13 5.20 -8.21 10.48
CA ALA A 13 4.06 -8.81 11.17
C ALA A 13 4.40 -9.92 12.21
N PRO A 14 5.32 -10.87 11.97
CA PRO A 14 5.69 -11.88 12.96
C PRO A 14 6.15 -11.33 14.31
N HIS A 15 6.77 -10.14 14.34
CA HIS A 15 7.26 -9.52 15.58
C HIS A 15 6.16 -8.87 16.43
N TYR A 16 5.01 -8.55 15.81
CA TYR A 16 3.92 -7.80 16.46
C TYR A 16 2.70 -8.67 16.73
N HIS A 17 2.65 -9.88 16.17
CA HIS A 17 1.55 -10.84 16.37
C HIS A 17 2.07 -12.21 16.82
N PRO A 18 2.73 -12.31 17.99
CA PRO A 18 3.31 -13.58 18.45
C PRO A 18 2.25 -14.69 18.61
N ALA A 19 1.01 -14.32 18.97
CA ALA A 19 -0.11 -15.26 19.02
C ALA A 19 -0.46 -15.85 17.63
N LEU A 20 -0.29 -15.09 16.54
CA LEU A 20 -0.49 -15.60 15.18
C LEU A 20 0.64 -16.53 14.75
N ALA A 21 1.85 -16.39 15.31
CA ALA A 21 2.96 -17.30 15.04
C ALA A 21 2.62 -18.74 15.48
N LEU A 22 1.88 -18.90 16.59
CA LEU A 22 1.40 -20.21 17.05
C LEU A 22 0.43 -20.88 16.06
N ILE A 23 -0.29 -20.07 15.27
CA ILE A 23 -1.30 -20.53 14.32
C ILE A 23 -0.68 -20.80 12.93
N ALA A 24 0.52 -20.28 12.66
CA ALA A 24 1.18 -20.37 11.36
C ALA A 24 1.39 -21.81 10.85
N PRO A 25 1.79 -22.81 11.66
CA PRO A 25 1.93 -24.19 11.19
C PRO A 25 0.61 -24.79 10.69
N TYR A 26 -0.48 -24.54 11.41
CA TYR A 26 -1.81 -25.02 11.04
C TYR A 26 -2.31 -24.35 9.76
N ARG A 27 -2.07 -23.04 9.60
CA ARG A 27 -2.40 -22.33 8.36
C ARG A 27 -1.64 -22.89 7.16
N LYS A 28 -0.35 -23.21 7.33
CA LYS A 28 0.46 -23.81 6.25
C LYS A 28 -0.02 -25.20 5.83
N ALA A 29 -0.65 -25.94 6.74
CA ALA A 29 -1.21 -27.26 6.45
C ALA A 29 -2.55 -27.21 5.69
N LEU A 30 -3.23 -26.06 5.68
CA LEU A 30 -4.51 -25.89 4.98
C LEU A 30 -4.27 -25.41 3.53
N PRO A 31 -4.78 -26.11 2.50
CA PRO A 31 -4.55 -25.74 1.10
C PRO A 31 -5.47 -24.60 0.61
N PHE A 32 -6.23 -23.96 1.50
CA PHE A 32 -7.22 -22.94 1.16
C PHE A 32 -7.10 -21.71 2.08
N ARG A 33 -7.64 -20.58 1.61
CA ARG A 33 -7.68 -19.32 2.36
C ARG A 33 -8.62 -19.44 3.57
N THR A 34 -8.24 -18.81 4.68
CA THR A 34 -9.03 -18.80 5.92
C THR A 34 -9.27 -17.37 6.38
N MET A 35 -10.09 -17.18 7.42
CA MET A 35 -10.28 -15.85 8.03
C MET A 35 -8.96 -15.17 8.44
N PHE A 36 -7.91 -15.95 8.76
CA PHE A 36 -6.59 -15.41 9.10
C PHE A 36 -5.88 -14.71 7.94
N ASN A 37 -6.33 -14.88 6.70
CA ASN A 37 -5.84 -14.11 5.55
C ASN A 37 -6.39 -12.67 5.54
N VAL A 38 -7.54 -12.45 6.17
CA VAL A 38 -8.26 -11.16 6.23
C VAL A 38 -7.88 -10.38 7.49
N LEU A 39 -7.29 -11.03 8.51
CA LEU A 39 -7.00 -10.37 9.78
C LEU A 39 -5.84 -9.37 9.73
N GLY A 40 -4.83 -9.60 8.87
CA GLY A 40 -3.56 -8.88 8.91
C GLY A 40 -3.69 -7.36 8.92
N PRO A 41 -4.33 -6.76 7.89
CA PRO A 41 -4.54 -5.32 7.86
C PRO A 41 -5.43 -4.76 8.99
N ILE A 42 -6.35 -5.57 9.55
CA ILE A 42 -7.26 -5.15 10.63
C ILE A 42 -6.52 -4.99 11.96
N ILE A 43 -5.50 -5.81 12.21
CA ILE A 43 -4.76 -5.83 13.48
C ILE A 43 -3.51 -4.95 13.47
N ASN A 44 -3.43 -3.94 12.59
CA ASN A 44 -2.25 -3.08 12.47
C ASN A 44 -1.89 -2.44 13.83
N PRO A 45 -0.71 -2.74 14.40
CA PRO A 45 -0.34 -2.26 15.74
C PRO A 45 -0.13 -0.74 15.79
N ALA A 46 0.06 -0.08 14.64
CA ALA A 46 0.15 1.38 14.56
C ALA A 46 -1.21 2.09 14.70
N ARG A 47 -2.33 1.37 14.60
CA ARG A 47 -3.71 1.90 14.66
C ARG A 47 -3.89 3.16 13.79
N PRO A 48 -3.67 3.05 12.46
CA PRO A 48 -3.76 4.20 11.58
C PRO A 48 -5.18 4.75 11.54
N ARG A 49 -5.32 6.08 11.53
CA ARG A 49 -6.63 6.74 11.31
C ARG A 49 -7.08 6.70 9.85
N GLY A 50 -6.12 6.57 8.93
CA GLY A 50 -6.32 6.52 7.49
C GLY A 50 -5.60 5.31 6.89
N MET A 51 -6.25 4.50 6.04
CA MET A 51 -5.58 3.38 5.36
C MET A 51 -6.15 3.07 3.98
N VAL A 52 -5.31 2.54 3.08
CA VAL A 52 -5.73 1.85 1.86
C VAL A 52 -5.50 0.37 2.09
N VAL A 53 -6.46 -0.48 1.75
CA VAL A 53 -6.36 -1.93 1.95
C VAL A 53 -6.89 -2.68 0.74
N GLY A 54 -6.07 -3.61 0.26
CA GLY A 54 -6.42 -4.56 -0.78
C GLY A 54 -7.23 -5.73 -0.26
N VAL A 55 -8.23 -6.15 -1.04
CA VAL A 55 -8.86 -7.46 -0.91
C VAL A 55 -8.79 -8.19 -2.24
N ALA A 56 -8.62 -9.51 -2.17
CA ALA A 56 -8.52 -10.34 -3.38
C ALA A 56 -9.89 -10.82 -3.90
N GLU A 57 -10.98 -10.54 -3.17
CA GLU A 57 -12.33 -10.96 -3.50
C GLU A 57 -13.27 -9.77 -3.24
N PRO A 58 -13.97 -9.24 -4.26
CA PRO A 58 -14.86 -8.10 -4.12
C PRO A 58 -15.94 -8.31 -3.04
N GLU A 59 -16.38 -9.55 -2.86
CA GLU A 59 -17.39 -9.95 -1.87
C GLU A 59 -16.95 -9.64 -0.42
N LEU A 60 -15.64 -9.56 -0.18
CA LEU A 60 -15.09 -9.20 1.13
C LEU A 60 -15.09 -7.70 1.37
N GLY A 61 -15.15 -6.87 0.33
CA GLY A 61 -14.85 -5.45 0.38
C GLY A 61 -15.66 -4.67 1.42
N TYR A 62 -16.99 -4.77 1.35
CA TYR A 62 -17.88 -4.08 2.29
C TYR A 62 -17.70 -4.55 3.74
N THR A 63 -17.63 -5.87 3.96
CA THR A 63 -17.39 -6.47 5.29
C THR A 63 -16.04 -6.01 5.87
N TYR A 64 -15.03 -5.87 5.01
CA TYR A 64 -13.72 -5.36 5.39
C TYR A 64 -13.79 -3.89 5.83
N ALA A 65 -14.49 -3.05 5.06
CA ALA A 65 -14.69 -1.64 5.39
C ALA A 65 -15.40 -1.48 6.74
N GLN A 66 -16.42 -2.30 7.01
CA GLN A 66 -17.08 -2.34 8.33
C GLN A 66 -16.12 -2.75 9.45
N SER A 67 -15.27 -3.75 9.19
CA SER A 67 -14.33 -4.27 10.19
C SER A 67 -13.26 -3.23 10.57
N VAL A 68 -12.68 -2.54 9.59
CA VAL A 68 -11.69 -1.47 9.88
C VAL A 68 -12.35 -0.27 10.55
N HIS A 69 -13.60 0.07 10.19
CA HIS A 69 -14.36 1.11 10.88
C HIS A 69 -14.59 0.76 12.35
N ALA A 70 -15.06 -0.46 12.64
CA ALA A 70 -15.23 -0.96 14.01
C ALA A 70 -13.90 -0.99 14.78
N GLY A 71 -12.78 -1.18 14.09
CA GLY A 71 -11.42 -1.09 14.63
C GLY A 71 -10.93 0.34 14.94
N GLY A 72 -11.73 1.36 14.64
CA GLY A 72 -11.42 2.78 14.93
C GLY A 72 -10.76 3.54 13.78
N VAL A 73 -10.72 2.97 12.56
CA VAL A 73 -10.26 3.70 11.37
C VAL A 73 -11.30 4.76 11.00
N GLU A 74 -10.85 5.98 10.73
CA GLU A 74 -11.70 7.13 10.41
C GLU A 74 -11.92 7.27 8.90
N ARG A 75 -10.87 6.98 8.10
CA ARG A 75 -10.88 7.07 6.64
C ARG A 75 -10.24 5.83 6.01
N ALA A 76 -10.91 5.18 5.07
CA ALA A 76 -10.31 4.05 4.38
C ALA A 76 -10.75 3.94 2.92
N LEU A 77 -9.88 3.36 2.10
CA LEU A 77 -10.25 2.80 0.80
C LEU A 77 -9.96 1.31 0.83
N VAL A 78 -11.01 0.49 0.83
CA VAL A 78 -10.89 -0.93 0.53
C VAL A 78 -10.97 -1.08 -0.98
N VAL A 79 -10.00 -1.75 -1.61
CA VAL A 79 -9.88 -1.82 -3.07
C VAL A 79 -9.76 -3.26 -3.55
N CYS A 80 -10.34 -3.55 -4.72
CA CYS A 80 -10.18 -4.81 -5.42
C CYS A 80 -10.21 -4.55 -6.94
N GLY A 81 -9.07 -4.73 -7.61
CA GLY A 81 -9.02 -4.69 -9.08
C GLY A 81 -9.96 -5.73 -9.69
N ALA A 82 -10.54 -5.43 -10.85
CA ALA A 82 -11.47 -6.34 -11.54
C ALA A 82 -10.88 -7.73 -11.81
N GLU A 83 -9.56 -7.80 -11.98
CA GLU A 83 -8.74 -9.01 -12.12
C GLU A 83 -8.46 -9.75 -10.80
N ARG A 84 -9.10 -9.33 -9.69
CA ARG A 84 -8.85 -9.80 -8.31
C ARG A 84 -7.48 -9.41 -7.74
N LEU A 85 -6.96 -8.27 -8.18
CA LEU A 85 -5.77 -7.64 -7.63
C LEU A 85 -6.13 -6.95 -6.30
N ASP A 86 -5.29 -7.09 -5.29
CA ASP A 86 -5.43 -6.45 -3.97
C ASP A 86 -4.81 -5.02 -3.96
N GLU A 87 -4.84 -4.34 -5.10
CA GLU A 87 -4.33 -2.99 -5.32
C GLU A 87 -5.28 -2.27 -6.29
N ILE A 88 -5.12 -0.96 -6.45
CA ILE A 88 -5.84 -0.23 -7.51
C ILE A 88 -5.20 -0.60 -8.84
N SER A 89 -5.97 -1.25 -9.72
CA SER A 89 -5.50 -1.77 -10.99
C SER A 89 -5.00 -0.65 -11.91
N CYS A 90 -3.82 -0.86 -12.51
CA CYS A 90 -3.37 -0.05 -13.63
C CYS A 90 -4.00 -0.47 -14.96
N ALA A 91 -4.64 -1.64 -15.03
CA ALA A 91 -5.15 -2.21 -16.29
C ALA A 91 -6.61 -1.88 -16.55
N GLY A 92 -7.36 -1.45 -15.52
CA GLY A 92 -8.77 -1.16 -15.70
C GLY A 92 -9.53 -0.91 -14.39
N PRO A 93 -10.83 -1.25 -14.36
CA PRO A 93 -11.71 -0.94 -13.24
C PRO A 93 -11.25 -1.55 -11.92
N THR A 94 -11.44 -0.80 -10.84
CA THR A 94 -11.21 -1.22 -9.46
C THR A 94 -12.48 -0.96 -8.65
N HIS A 95 -12.98 -1.98 -7.95
CA HIS A 95 -14.06 -1.85 -6.97
C HIS A 95 -13.53 -1.21 -5.70
N VAL A 96 -14.27 -0.25 -5.15
CA VAL A 96 -13.85 0.54 -3.99
C VAL A 96 -14.99 0.65 -2.99
N TRP A 97 -14.67 0.36 -1.73
CA TRP A 97 -15.50 0.68 -0.57
C TRP A 97 -14.79 1.74 0.25
N GLU A 98 -15.27 2.98 0.12
CA GLU A 98 -14.71 4.14 0.82
C GLU A 98 -15.41 4.34 2.15
N LEU A 99 -14.63 4.28 3.23
CA LEU A 99 -15.03 4.74 4.56
C LEU A 99 -14.64 6.21 4.70
N ARG A 100 -15.61 7.09 4.92
CA ARG A 100 -15.38 8.50 5.22
C ARG A 100 -16.53 9.05 6.06
N ASP A 101 -16.22 9.82 7.09
CA ASP A 101 -17.19 10.46 7.99
C ASP A 101 -18.21 9.45 8.56
N GLY A 102 -17.73 8.25 8.91
CA GLY A 102 -18.54 7.15 9.45
C GLY A 102 -19.48 6.48 8.45
N LYS A 103 -19.39 6.82 7.15
CA LYS A 103 -20.20 6.22 6.09
C LYS A 103 -19.33 5.41 5.15
N ILE A 104 -19.86 4.26 4.73
CA ILE A 104 -19.23 3.42 3.71
C ILE A 104 -20.00 3.66 2.41
N THR A 105 -19.29 4.03 1.34
CA THR A 105 -19.85 4.18 -0.01
C THR A 105 -19.12 3.27 -0.98
N GLU A 106 -19.85 2.72 -1.93
CA GLU A 106 -19.29 1.85 -2.97
C GLU A 106 -19.22 2.60 -4.30
N ARG A 107 -18.11 2.48 -5.00
CA ARG A 107 -17.93 2.98 -6.36
C ARG A 107 -16.91 2.15 -7.13
N THR A 108 -16.85 2.38 -8.43
CA THR A 108 -15.77 1.89 -9.29
C THR A 108 -14.89 3.06 -9.69
N ILE A 109 -13.57 2.85 -9.68
CA ILE A 109 -12.58 3.79 -10.18
C ILE A 109 -11.73 3.13 -11.26
N SER A 110 -11.01 3.93 -12.02
CA SER A 110 -10.19 3.56 -13.17
C SER A 110 -8.92 4.42 -13.22
N PRO A 111 -7.85 4.03 -13.94
CA PRO A 111 -6.65 4.86 -14.09
C PRO A 111 -6.94 6.29 -14.56
N GLU A 112 -7.97 6.48 -15.36
CA GLU A 112 -8.39 7.79 -15.90
C GLU A 112 -8.88 8.75 -14.81
N ASP A 113 -9.47 8.24 -13.72
CA ASP A 113 -9.88 9.03 -12.56
C ASP A 113 -8.68 9.71 -11.87
N PHE A 114 -7.49 9.13 -12.03
CA PHE A 114 -6.21 9.64 -11.54
C PHE A 114 -5.49 10.52 -12.57
N GLY A 115 -6.03 10.65 -13.79
CA GLY A 115 -5.36 11.31 -14.91
C GLY A 115 -4.23 10.48 -15.52
N LEU A 116 -4.26 9.16 -15.33
CA LEU A 116 -3.27 8.22 -15.87
C LEU A 116 -3.89 7.43 -17.03
N SER A 117 -3.03 6.83 -17.85
CA SER A 117 -3.44 5.89 -18.89
C SER A 117 -3.38 4.45 -18.38
N PRO A 118 -4.25 3.55 -18.87
CA PRO A 118 -4.19 2.15 -18.50
C PRO A 118 -2.95 1.46 -19.10
N HIS A 119 -2.41 0.49 -18.37
CA HIS A 119 -1.26 -0.34 -18.75
C HIS A 119 -1.58 -1.82 -18.56
N LEU A 120 -1.00 -2.69 -19.37
CA LEU A 120 -1.18 -4.13 -19.20
C LEU A 120 -0.48 -4.60 -17.92
N LEU A 121 -1.11 -5.55 -17.22
CA LEU A 121 -0.50 -6.14 -16.00
C LEU A 121 0.86 -6.79 -16.27
N SER A 122 1.09 -7.28 -17.49
CA SER A 122 2.39 -7.81 -17.91
C SER A 122 3.50 -6.77 -17.96
N GLU A 123 3.18 -5.48 -18.10
CA GLU A 123 4.15 -4.38 -18.14
C GLU A 123 4.60 -3.92 -16.75
N VAL A 124 3.83 -4.29 -15.71
CA VAL A 124 4.10 -3.95 -14.31
C VAL A 124 4.41 -5.17 -13.44
N ALA A 125 4.49 -6.36 -14.07
CA ALA A 125 4.78 -7.60 -13.36
C ALA A 125 6.18 -7.55 -12.72
N GLY A 126 6.24 -7.87 -11.43
CA GLY A 126 7.49 -8.00 -10.70
C GLY A 126 8.33 -9.20 -11.18
N GLY A 127 9.65 -9.08 -11.01
CA GLY A 127 10.62 -10.14 -11.27
C GLY A 127 11.23 -10.70 -9.98
N THR A 128 12.54 -10.96 -10.00
CA THR A 128 13.28 -11.40 -8.81
C THR A 128 13.37 -10.29 -7.76
N PRO A 129 13.60 -10.62 -6.47
CA PRO A 129 13.80 -9.61 -5.43
C PRO A 129 14.88 -8.59 -5.79
N GLU A 130 15.99 -9.03 -6.39
CA GLU A 130 17.10 -8.17 -6.82
C GLU A 130 16.68 -7.25 -7.98
N GLY A 131 15.94 -7.79 -8.96
CA GLY A 131 15.43 -7.01 -10.09
C GLY A 131 14.39 -5.98 -9.68
N ASN A 132 13.53 -6.33 -8.72
CA ASN A 132 12.55 -5.42 -8.14
C ASN A 132 13.24 -4.29 -7.35
N ALA A 133 14.28 -4.62 -6.57
CA ALA A 133 15.06 -3.64 -5.83
C ALA A 133 15.78 -2.65 -6.76
N GLU A 134 16.37 -3.13 -7.86
CA GLU A 134 17.01 -2.26 -8.84
C GLU A 134 15.99 -1.38 -9.57
N THR A 135 14.85 -1.94 -9.98
CA THR A 135 13.75 -1.17 -10.59
C THR A 135 13.26 -0.06 -9.67
N PHE A 136 13.02 -0.41 -8.41
CA PHE A 136 12.59 0.53 -7.38
C PHE A 136 13.63 1.63 -7.13
N LYS A 137 14.91 1.27 -7.07
CA LYS A 137 16.01 2.24 -6.92
C LYS A 137 16.06 3.21 -8.10
N VAL A 138 16.08 2.70 -9.33
CA VAL A 138 16.07 3.52 -10.55
C VAL A 138 14.87 4.46 -10.54
N LEU A 139 13.67 3.95 -10.23
CA LEU A 139 12.45 4.76 -10.18
C LEU A 139 12.57 5.94 -9.21
N LEU A 140 13.13 5.72 -8.01
CA LEU A 140 13.22 6.75 -6.97
C LEU A 140 14.43 7.68 -7.06
N THR A 141 15.48 7.30 -7.80
CA THR A 141 16.72 8.11 -7.88
C THR A 141 16.93 8.80 -9.22
N SER A 142 16.14 8.49 -10.26
CA SER A 142 16.32 9.09 -11.60
C SER A 142 15.83 10.54 -11.70
N GLY A 143 15.15 11.06 -10.67
CA GLY A 143 14.59 12.41 -10.68
C GLY A 143 13.59 12.58 -11.84
N ALA A 144 13.75 13.61 -12.66
CA ALA A 144 12.91 13.82 -13.85
C ALA A 144 13.29 12.92 -15.04
N ALA A 145 14.44 12.23 -14.98
CA ALA A 145 14.96 11.40 -16.07
C ALA A 145 14.60 9.91 -15.91
N ILE A 146 13.40 9.61 -15.41
CA ILE A 146 12.91 8.23 -15.27
C ILE A 146 12.83 7.60 -16.67
N PRO A 147 13.43 6.42 -16.90
CA PRO A 147 13.39 5.76 -18.20
C PRO A 147 11.95 5.48 -18.66
N ASP A 148 11.63 5.77 -19.92
CA ASP A 148 10.28 5.56 -20.48
C ASP A 148 9.76 4.12 -20.31
N ARG A 149 10.66 3.13 -20.37
CA ARG A 149 10.33 1.71 -20.12
C ARG A 149 9.77 1.44 -18.72
N LEU A 150 9.96 2.34 -17.77
CA LEU A 150 9.43 2.24 -16.40
C LEU A 150 8.14 3.04 -16.21
N LYS A 151 7.62 3.71 -17.25
CA LYS A 151 6.38 4.49 -17.15
C LYS A 151 5.18 3.66 -16.66
N PRO A 152 4.93 2.42 -17.12
CA PRO A 152 3.86 1.59 -16.58
C PRO A 152 4.00 1.36 -15.07
N VAL A 153 5.22 1.03 -14.62
CA VAL A 153 5.53 0.80 -13.19
C VAL A 153 5.37 2.10 -12.39
N LEU A 154 5.82 3.23 -12.93
CA LEU A 154 5.66 4.55 -12.32
C LEU A 154 4.17 4.86 -12.12
N ASP A 155 3.37 4.79 -13.17
CA ASP A 155 1.95 5.11 -13.12
C ASP A 155 1.21 4.19 -12.12
N PHE A 156 1.60 2.91 -12.05
CA PHE A 156 1.06 1.95 -11.08
C PHE A 156 1.48 2.23 -9.61
N VAL A 157 2.67 2.78 -9.39
CA VAL A 157 3.06 3.31 -8.07
C VAL A 157 2.27 4.58 -7.74
N LEU A 158 2.12 5.49 -8.70
CA LEU A 158 1.44 6.78 -8.51
C LEU A 158 -0.06 6.61 -8.20
N ILE A 159 -0.75 5.68 -8.85
CA ILE A 159 -2.19 5.43 -8.61
C ILE A 159 -2.45 4.99 -7.16
N ASN A 160 -1.65 4.06 -6.64
CA ASN A 160 -1.78 3.55 -5.27
C ASN A 160 -1.31 4.59 -4.22
N ALA A 161 -0.21 5.29 -4.49
CA ALA A 161 0.28 6.36 -3.61
C ALA A 161 -0.71 7.53 -3.53
N SER A 162 -1.30 7.92 -4.66
CA SER A 162 -2.33 8.96 -4.73
C SER A 162 -3.52 8.65 -3.85
N ALA A 163 -4.02 7.42 -3.91
CA ALA A 163 -5.14 6.98 -3.07
C ALA A 163 -4.83 7.14 -1.58
N LEU A 164 -3.61 6.79 -1.15
CA LEU A 164 -3.20 6.98 0.24
C LEU A 164 -3.10 8.47 0.62
N LEU A 165 -2.60 9.33 -0.27
CA LEU A 165 -2.53 10.78 -0.03
C LEU A 165 -3.91 11.41 0.12
N VAL A 166 -4.90 10.95 -0.66
CA VAL A 166 -6.30 11.36 -0.53
C VAL A 166 -6.91 10.88 0.78
N VAL A 167 -6.72 9.61 1.14
CA VAL A 167 -7.19 9.05 2.43
C VAL A 167 -6.56 9.77 3.62
N ALA A 168 -5.29 10.17 3.52
CA ALA A 168 -4.61 10.95 4.53
C ALA A 168 -5.15 12.40 4.64
N GLY A 169 -5.87 12.89 3.63
CA GLY A 169 -6.33 14.29 3.51
C GLY A 169 -5.22 15.25 3.14
N ILE A 170 -4.14 14.75 2.52
CA ILE A 170 -3.03 15.57 2.02
C ILE A 170 -3.37 16.09 0.62
N ALA A 171 -4.03 15.26 -0.20
CA ALA A 171 -4.57 15.62 -1.50
C ALA A 171 -6.10 15.76 -1.44
N LYS A 172 -6.66 16.70 -2.20
CA LYS A 172 -8.11 16.93 -2.33
C LYS A 172 -8.80 15.92 -3.25
N ASP A 173 -8.06 15.40 -4.23
CA ASP A 173 -8.53 14.47 -5.25
C ASP A 173 -7.38 13.59 -5.76
N PHE A 174 -7.72 12.57 -6.55
CA PHE A 174 -6.75 11.60 -7.05
C PHE A 174 -5.74 12.19 -8.05
N LYS A 175 -6.10 13.24 -8.80
CA LYS A 175 -5.17 13.88 -9.75
C LYS A 175 -4.11 14.70 -9.02
N GLU A 176 -4.52 15.45 -8.00
CA GLU A 176 -3.59 16.13 -7.10
C GLU A 176 -2.72 15.12 -6.33
N GLY A 177 -3.30 14.00 -5.89
CA GLY A 177 -2.55 12.93 -5.25
C GLY A 177 -1.47 12.34 -6.17
N VAL A 178 -1.75 12.15 -7.46
CA VAL A 178 -0.75 11.72 -8.45
C VAL A 178 0.36 12.75 -8.60
N ALA A 179 0.00 14.04 -8.73
CA ALA A 179 0.98 15.11 -8.87
C ALA A 179 1.91 15.21 -7.64
N LEU A 180 1.37 15.06 -6.43
CA LEU A 180 2.15 15.06 -5.19
C LEU A 180 3.03 13.81 -5.05
N ALA A 181 2.51 12.63 -5.41
CA ALA A 181 3.29 11.40 -5.41
C ALA A 181 4.45 11.49 -6.42
N GLN A 182 4.19 12.04 -7.61
CA GLN A 182 5.20 12.25 -8.64
C GLN A 182 6.26 13.26 -8.21
N ASP A 183 5.88 14.39 -7.59
CA ASP A 183 6.84 15.31 -6.98
C ASP A 183 7.68 14.60 -5.91
N GLY A 184 7.08 13.75 -5.08
CA GLY A 184 7.78 12.96 -4.07
C GLY A 184 8.91 12.09 -4.65
N ILE A 185 8.67 11.49 -5.82
CA ILE A 185 9.66 10.71 -6.57
C ILE A 185 10.69 11.63 -7.22
N VAL A 186 10.25 12.58 -8.05
CA VAL A 186 11.13 13.43 -8.88
C VAL A 186 12.03 14.33 -8.05
N SER A 187 11.55 14.84 -6.92
CA SER A 187 12.33 15.67 -5.99
C SER A 187 13.28 14.87 -5.09
N GLY A 188 13.24 13.53 -5.13
CA GLY A 188 14.04 12.65 -4.29
C GLY A 188 13.57 12.53 -2.84
N LYS A 189 12.44 13.15 -2.46
CA LYS A 189 11.87 13.05 -1.10
C LYS A 189 11.55 11.60 -0.71
N ALA A 190 11.02 10.81 -1.65
CA ALA A 190 10.71 9.40 -1.43
C ALA A 190 11.97 8.58 -1.11
N TRP A 191 13.04 8.77 -1.90
CA TRP A 191 14.34 8.13 -1.63
C TRP A 191 14.92 8.54 -0.28
N LYS A 192 14.86 9.84 0.05
CA LYS A 192 15.31 10.36 1.35
C LYS A 192 14.53 9.76 2.52
N ALA A 193 13.23 9.57 2.39
CA ALA A 193 12.42 8.92 3.42
C ALA A 193 12.86 7.46 3.67
N LEU A 194 13.21 6.73 2.59
CA LEU A 194 13.76 5.38 2.70
C LEU A 194 15.15 5.39 3.38
N ASP A 195 16.05 6.30 3.00
CA ASP A 195 17.36 6.41 3.63
C ASP A 195 17.26 6.74 5.13
N MET A 196 16.33 7.63 5.51
CA MET A 196 16.03 7.90 6.92
C MET A 196 15.53 6.66 7.66
N PHE A 197 14.67 5.85 7.04
CA PHE A 197 14.21 4.58 7.60
C PHE A 197 15.37 3.58 7.76
N ARG A 198 16.25 3.46 6.76
CA ARG A 198 17.44 2.58 6.80
C ARG A 198 18.38 2.97 7.93
N GLU A 199 18.67 4.27 8.07
CA GLU A 199 19.55 4.78 9.12
C GLU A 199 18.96 4.55 10.51
N ALA A 200 17.67 4.85 10.69
CA ALA A 200 16.98 4.58 11.95
C ALA A 200 17.00 3.09 12.32
N GLY A 201 16.83 2.20 11.33
CA GLY A 201 16.91 0.75 11.52
C GLY A 201 18.31 0.29 11.93
N ARG A 202 19.37 0.82 11.30
CA ARG A 202 20.77 0.51 11.67
C ARG A 202 21.07 0.89 13.11
N LEU A 203 20.74 2.12 13.50
CA LEU A 203 20.95 2.62 14.87
C LEU A 203 20.17 1.82 15.91
N ALA A 204 18.97 1.33 15.57
CA ALA A 204 18.18 0.48 16.45
C ALA A 204 18.79 -0.93 16.63
N ALA A 205 19.36 -1.49 15.56
CA ALA A 205 20.03 -2.79 15.61
C ALA A 205 21.30 -2.72 16.47
N GLU A 206 22.12 -1.69 16.30
CA GLU A 206 23.36 -1.48 17.08
C GLU A 206 23.09 -1.40 18.59
N LYS A 207 22.04 -0.68 19.01
CA LYS A 207 21.62 -0.57 20.42
C LYS A 207 21.09 -1.87 21.02
N THR A 208 20.66 -2.82 20.19
CA THR A 208 20.15 -4.13 20.65
C THR A 208 21.29 -5.14 20.79
N SER A 209 22.44 -4.88 20.16
CA SER A 209 23.65 -5.71 20.24
C SER A 209 24.65 -5.26 21.33
N SER A 210 24.36 -4.17 22.03
CA SER A 210 25.10 -3.62 23.19
C SER A 210 24.36 -3.88 24.50
#